data_AF-A0A132AA79-F1
#
_entry.id   AF-A0A132AA79-F1
#
_cell.length_a   1.000
_cell.length_b   1.000
_cell.length_c   1.000
_cell.angle_alpha   90.00
_cell.angle_beta   90.00
_cell.angle_gamma   90.00
#
_symmetry.space_group_name_H-M   'P 1'
#
loop_
_entity.id
_entity.type
_entity.pdbx_description
1 polymer ?
#
loop_
_entity_poly.entity_id
_entity_poly.type
_entity_poly.pdbx_seq_one_letter_code
_entity_poly.pdbx_strand_id
1 'polypeptide(L)'
;METSMKNLSIDDSHQTNGGPSDNFWIDIQLKTFTNWVNEQLKTSGLYVQNLQHDFANGLKLIALVECLQKRTLAKKIRNPNNQHQSIENVQIALNAIASDHIRLVNIGSTDIVSGNLKLILGLLWQLITRYQLGKASTPPKKLMLSWLEAALPEFKITNFTKDWNSGIALAALLNFCKPGIFSDWPKMNPKNSLDNCRKAMTVGKAEFSIPMLITPADLSNSNLDEKSAITYLSYFMKENGPGYNLIMDWLRKILPSKNITNLTYDWNSGILFCQLLHELGVNIGDVSALNSDPKFWENNWSLAFEGCRQLGIDPPNQLKPKHFADPNIEYISIM
;
A
#
# COMPACT_ATOMS: atom_id res chain seq x y z
N MET A 1 -44.80 -40.35 20.63
CA MET A 1 -44.35 -39.10 19.99
C MET A 1 -44.52 -38.00 21.00
N GLU A 2 -43.49 -37.80 21.82
CA GLU A 2 -43.43 -36.80 22.89
C GLU A 2 -43.18 -35.43 22.27
N THR A 3 -44.05 -34.47 22.53
CA THR A 3 -43.72 -33.04 22.42
C THR A 3 -44.60 -32.29 23.42
N SER A 4 -44.03 -31.95 24.57
CA SER A 4 -44.60 -30.90 25.42
C SER A 4 -43.52 -30.21 26.23
N MET A 5 -43.66 -28.89 26.24
CA MET A 5 -42.74 -27.86 26.70
C MET A 5 -42.36 -28.02 28.16
N LYS A 6 -41.05 -27.93 28.45
CA LYS A 6 -40.56 -27.54 29.78
C LYS A 6 -40.07 -26.10 29.70
N ASN A 7 -40.81 -25.23 30.39
CA ASN A 7 -40.33 -23.96 30.90
C ASN A 7 -39.07 -24.18 31.75
N LEU A 8 -38.01 -23.43 31.49
CA LEU A 8 -36.92 -23.23 32.44
C LEU A 8 -36.59 -21.74 32.46
N SER A 9 -36.68 -21.25 33.69
CA SER A 9 -36.50 -19.90 34.20
C SER A 9 -35.14 -19.30 33.85
N ILE A 10 -35.17 -17.99 33.58
CA ILE A 10 -34.02 -17.10 33.49
C ILE A 10 -33.42 -16.99 34.89
N ASP A 11 -32.15 -17.34 35.03
CA ASP A 11 -31.35 -17.01 36.21
C ASP A 11 -30.26 -16.04 35.77
N ASP A 12 -30.41 -14.79 36.21
CA ASP A 12 -29.48 -13.68 36.03
C ASP A 12 -28.28 -13.90 36.96
N SER A 13 -27.09 -14.16 36.42
CA SER A 13 -25.82 -13.69 36.99
C SER A 13 -24.59 -14.21 36.22
N HIS A 14 -24.19 -13.51 35.16
CA HIS A 14 -22.78 -13.50 34.76
C HIS A 14 -22.28 -12.06 34.68
N GLN A 15 -21.62 -11.67 35.77
CA GLN A 15 -20.75 -10.50 35.87
C GLN A 15 -19.70 -10.52 34.76
N THR A 16 -19.61 -9.42 34.02
CA THR A 16 -18.63 -9.17 32.97
C THR A 16 -17.28 -8.78 33.58
N ASN A 17 -16.33 -9.72 33.62
CA ASN A 17 -14.92 -9.40 33.75
C ASN A 17 -14.31 -9.22 32.35
N GLY A 18 -14.30 -7.98 31.86
CA GLY A 18 -13.68 -7.61 30.58
C GLY A 18 -12.15 -7.52 30.70
N GLY A 19 -11.44 -8.52 30.18
CA GLY A 19 -10.02 -8.42 29.85
C GLY A 19 -9.76 -7.45 28.69
N PRO A 20 -8.49 -7.17 28.32
CA PRO A 20 -8.18 -6.28 27.21
C PRO A 20 -8.84 -6.82 25.94
N SER A 21 -9.79 -6.06 25.41
CA SER A 21 -10.76 -6.49 24.40
C SER A 21 -10.10 -6.97 23.11
N ASP A 22 -10.55 -8.12 22.60
CA ASP A 22 -10.19 -8.76 21.31
C ASP A 22 -10.34 -7.85 20.05
N ASN A 23 -10.83 -6.63 20.22
CA ASN A 23 -11.13 -5.66 19.16
C ASN A 23 -10.05 -4.59 18.95
N PHE A 24 -8.99 -4.53 19.76
CA PHE A 24 -8.01 -3.43 19.68
C PHE A 24 -7.35 -3.28 18.30
N TRP A 25 -7.07 -4.40 17.62
CA TRP A 25 -6.50 -4.38 16.26
C TRP A 25 -7.49 -3.83 15.22
N ILE A 26 -8.80 -4.00 15.44
CA ILE A 26 -9.87 -3.43 14.60
C ILE A 26 -9.86 -1.91 14.72
N ASP A 27 -9.66 -1.39 15.94
CA ASP A 27 -9.58 0.05 16.19
C ASP A 27 -8.39 0.70 15.48
N ILE A 28 -7.23 0.03 15.50
CA ILE A 28 -6.06 0.47 14.71
C ILE A 28 -6.41 0.52 13.23
N GLN A 29 -6.99 -0.55 12.67
CA GLN A 29 -7.35 -0.61 11.25
C GLN A 29 -8.36 0.47 10.86
N LEU A 30 -9.42 0.64 11.65
CA LEU A 30 -10.45 1.65 11.45
C LEU A 30 -9.82 3.06 11.40
N LYS A 31 -8.99 3.38 12.38
CA LYS A 31 -8.29 4.66 12.44
C LYS A 31 -7.36 4.86 11.26
N THR A 32 -6.56 3.85 10.90
CA THR A 32 -5.63 3.92 9.77
C THR A 32 -6.36 4.16 8.45
N PHE A 33 -7.43 3.41 8.19
CA PHE A 33 -8.18 3.53 6.95
C PHE A 33 -8.96 4.85 6.90
N THR A 34 -9.48 5.33 8.02
CA THR A 34 -10.10 6.66 8.10
C THR A 34 -9.08 7.77 7.79
N ASN A 35 -7.88 7.70 8.39
CA ASN A 35 -6.81 8.64 8.11
C ASN A 35 -6.34 8.57 6.66
N TRP A 36 -6.30 7.36 6.07
CA TRP A 36 -5.96 7.17 4.67
C TRP A 36 -6.99 7.83 3.75
N VAL A 37 -8.30 7.65 4.02
CA VAL A 37 -9.38 8.30 3.29
C VAL A 37 -9.22 9.82 3.37
N ASN A 38 -8.97 10.35 4.57
CA ASN A 38 -8.77 11.78 4.76
C ASN A 38 -7.53 12.31 4.02
N GLU A 39 -6.45 11.53 3.94
CA GLU A 39 -5.29 11.86 3.11
C GLU A 39 -5.66 12.02 1.63
N GLN A 40 -6.50 11.13 1.09
CA GLN A 40 -6.95 11.20 -0.31
C GLN A 40 -7.92 12.37 -0.56
N LEU A 41 -8.71 12.74 0.45
CA LEU A 41 -9.72 13.79 0.35
C LEU A 41 -9.19 15.21 0.62
N LYS A 42 -7.92 15.36 1.04
CA LYS A 42 -7.31 16.67 1.37
C LYS A 42 -7.55 17.74 0.30
N THR A 43 -7.39 17.38 -0.98
CA THR A 43 -7.55 18.32 -2.10
C THR A 43 -9.01 18.69 -2.38
N SER A 44 -9.97 17.86 -1.95
CA SER A 44 -11.40 18.12 -2.06
C SER A 44 -11.95 18.95 -0.90
N GLY A 45 -11.15 19.20 0.15
CA GLY A 45 -11.61 19.89 1.36
C GLY A 45 -12.63 19.12 2.18
N LEU A 46 -12.80 17.82 1.91
CA LEU A 46 -13.72 16.94 2.62
C LEU A 46 -13.00 16.18 3.73
N TYR A 47 -13.73 15.86 4.80
CA TYR A 47 -13.22 15.12 5.93
C TYR A 47 -14.22 14.06 6.40
N VAL A 48 -13.71 12.90 6.77
CA VAL A 48 -14.43 11.75 7.32
C VAL A 48 -14.02 11.58 8.78
N GLN A 49 -15.00 11.63 9.66
CA GLN A 49 -14.85 11.38 11.09
C GLN A 49 -15.30 9.96 11.45
N ASN A 50 -16.40 9.48 10.84
CA ASN A 50 -16.93 8.15 11.10
C ASN A 50 -17.33 7.48 9.78
N LEU A 51 -16.57 6.46 9.37
CA LEU A 51 -16.78 5.75 8.11
C LEU A 51 -18.19 5.18 7.94
N GLN A 52 -18.83 4.71 9.00
CA GLN A 52 -20.16 4.08 8.93
C GLN A 52 -21.24 5.10 8.59
N HIS A 53 -21.14 6.32 9.13
CA HIS A 53 -22.14 7.36 8.92
C HIS A 53 -21.80 8.27 7.73
N ASP A 54 -20.53 8.63 7.58
CA ASP A 54 -20.07 9.61 6.59
C ASP A 54 -20.12 9.07 5.15
N PHE A 55 -20.05 7.76 4.96
CA PHE A 55 -20.23 7.14 3.66
C PHE A 55 -21.69 6.79 3.35
N ALA A 56 -22.58 6.84 4.34
CA ALA A 56 -23.95 6.30 4.21
C ALA A 56 -24.77 7.01 3.12
N ASN A 57 -24.53 8.30 2.86
CA ASN A 57 -25.24 9.06 1.81
C ASN A 57 -24.55 8.98 0.42
N GLY A 58 -23.40 8.30 0.34
CA GLY A 58 -22.61 8.06 -0.87
C GLY A 58 -21.75 9.22 -1.36
N LEU A 59 -21.93 10.46 -0.90
CA LEU A 59 -21.20 11.61 -1.47
C LEU A 59 -19.71 11.61 -1.16
N LYS A 60 -19.31 11.31 0.09
CA LYS A 60 -17.89 11.23 0.46
C LYS A 60 -17.19 10.02 -0.17
N LEU A 61 -17.92 8.91 -0.35
CA LEU A 61 -17.40 7.75 -1.08
C LEU A 61 -17.19 8.06 -2.56
N ILE A 62 -18.14 8.75 -3.21
CA ILE A 62 -17.96 9.24 -4.58
C ILE A 62 -16.74 10.15 -4.66
N ALA A 63 -16.62 11.13 -3.77
CA ALA A 63 -15.48 12.05 -3.77
C ALA A 63 -14.14 11.33 -3.61
N LEU A 64 -14.09 10.31 -2.74
CA LEU A 64 -12.91 9.45 -2.59
C LEU A 64 -12.57 8.76 -3.92
N VAL A 65 -13.55 8.14 -4.58
CA VAL A 65 -13.36 7.47 -5.88
C VAL A 65 -12.92 8.46 -6.96
N GLU A 66 -13.51 9.66 -7.02
CA GLU A 66 -13.11 10.73 -7.93
C GLU A 66 -11.64 11.14 -7.71
N CYS A 67 -11.21 11.26 -6.45
CA CYS A 67 -9.83 11.58 -6.08
C CYS A 67 -8.84 10.48 -6.46
N LEU A 68 -9.23 9.21 -6.33
CA LEU A 68 -8.40 8.06 -6.68
C LEU A 68 -8.28 7.86 -8.19
N GLN A 69 -9.40 7.97 -8.91
CA GLN A 69 -9.46 7.77 -10.37
C GLN A 69 -9.10 9.01 -11.19
N LYS A 70 -8.89 10.15 -10.53
CA LYS A 70 -8.60 11.45 -11.17
C LYS A 70 -9.64 11.84 -12.24
N ARG A 71 -10.91 11.49 -12.00
CA ARG A 71 -12.03 11.79 -12.90
C ARG A 71 -13.30 12.09 -12.11
N THR A 72 -14.20 12.89 -12.69
CA THR A 72 -15.50 13.19 -12.07
C THR A 72 -16.53 12.12 -12.40
N LEU A 73 -17.34 11.71 -11.43
CA LEU A 73 -18.45 10.80 -11.62
C LEU A 73 -19.74 11.58 -11.92
N ALA A 74 -20.38 11.24 -13.03
CA ALA A 74 -21.64 11.84 -13.45
C ALA A 74 -22.83 11.32 -12.61
N LYS A 75 -23.96 12.04 -12.68
CA LYS A 75 -25.27 11.63 -12.13
C LYS A 75 -25.37 11.51 -10.61
N LYS A 76 -24.37 11.97 -9.85
CA LYS A 76 -24.46 12.00 -8.38
C LYS A 76 -25.56 12.95 -7.88
N ILE A 77 -26.36 12.47 -6.94
CA ILE A 77 -27.42 13.23 -6.28
C ILE A 77 -26.79 14.07 -5.17
N ARG A 78 -26.76 15.39 -5.38
CA ARG A 78 -26.04 16.34 -4.51
C ARG A 78 -26.65 16.48 -3.11
N ASN A 79 -27.97 16.33 -2.99
CA ASN A 79 -28.71 16.44 -1.74
C ASN A 79 -29.59 15.19 -1.56
N PRO A 80 -29.01 14.05 -1.16
CA PRO A 80 -29.77 12.83 -0.93
C PRO A 80 -30.61 12.97 0.34
N ASN A 81 -31.93 12.97 0.19
CA ASN A 81 -32.90 13.17 1.28
C ASN A 81 -33.54 11.86 1.76
N ASN A 82 -33.30 10.74 1.06
CA ASN A 82 -33.84 9.44 1.42
C ASN A 82 -32.83 8.31 1.14
N GLN A 83 -33.15 7.12 1.65
CA GLN A 83 -32.28 5.96 1.55
C GLN A 83 -32.08 5.50 0.10
N HIS A 84 -33.11 5.57 -0.74
CA HIS A 84 -32.99 5.19 -2.16
C HIS A 84 -31.97 6.06 -2.90
N GLN A 85 -31.99 7.37 -2.70
CA GLN A 85 -31.02 8.29 -3.29
C GLN A 85 -29.60 8.03 -2.76
N SER A 86 -29.48 7.66 -1.49
CA SER A 86 -28.19 7.28 -0.89
C SER A 86 -27.64 5.99 -1.50
N ILE A 87 -28.49 4.98 -1.70
CA ILE A 87 -28.15 3.73 -2.39
C ILE A 87 -27.70 4.01 -3.82
N GLU A 88 -28.38 4.89 -4.55
CA GLU A 88 -28.01 5.27 -5.92
C GLU A 88 -26.63 5.93 -5.98
N ASN A 89 -26.34 6.87 -5.07
CA ASN A 89 -25.02 7.48 -4.96
C ASN A 89 -23.92 6.45 -4.66
N VAL A 90 -24.15 5.56 -3.69
CA VAL A 90 -23.18 4.49 -3.39
C VAL A 90 -23.00 3.58 -4.60
N GLN A 91 -24.07 3.24 -5.32
CA GLN A 91 -23.99 2.40 -6.52
C GLN A 91 -23.15 3.06 -7.63
N ILE A 92 -23.25 4.38 -7.82
CA ILE A 92 -22.38 5.12 -8.74
C ILE A 92 -20.90 4.91 -8.38
N ALA A 93 -20.56 5.04 -7.09
CA ALA A 93 -19.19 4.81 -6.63
C ALA A 93 -18.75 3.35 -6.83
N LEU A 94 -19.58 2.37 -6.46
CA LEU A 94 -19.26 0.94 -6.61
C LEU A 94 -19.08 0.55 -8.09
N ASN A 95 -19.90 1.06 -8.99
CA ASN A 95 -19.75 0.82 -10.44
C ASN A 95 -18.43 1.40 -10.96
N ALA A 96 -18.06 2.60 -10.50
CA ALA A 96 -16.78 3.22 -10.82
C ALA A 96 -15.59 2.44 -10.27
N ILE A 97 -15.69 1.87 -9.07
CA ILE A 97 -14.66 1.01 -8.48
C ILE A 97 -14.51 -0.28 -9.29
N ALA A 98 -15.63 -0.90 -9.69
CA ALA A 98 -15.64 -2.12 -10.48
C ALA A 98 -15.04 -1.94 -11.88
N SER A 99 -15.16 -0.74 -12.49
CA SER A 99 -14.56 -0.46 -13.80
C SER A 99 -13.04 -0.54 -13.79
N ASP A 100 -12.39 -0.38 -12.63
CA ASP A 100 -10.94 -0.53 -12.47
C ASP A 100 -10.54 -1.97 -12.12
N HIS A 101 -11.42 -2.94 -12.40
CA HIS A 101 -11.23 -4.37 -12.17
C HIS A 101 -11.08 -4.78 -10.69
N ILE A 102 -11.56 -3.96 -9.77
CA ILE A 102 -11.65 -4.33 -8.35
C ILE A 102 -12.84 -5.27 -8.15
N ARG A 103 -12.60 -6.41 -7.51
CA ARG A 103 -13.64 -7.40 -7.21
C ARG A 103 -14.40 -7.03 -5.93
N LEU A 104 -15.66 -6.63 -6.08
CA LEU A 104 -16.57 -6.28 -4.97
C LEU A 104 -17.29 -7.52 -4.41
N VAL A 105 -16.52 -8.51 -3.95
CA VAL A 105 -17.11 -9.76 -3.42
C VAL A 105 -17.88 -9.47 -2.13
N ASN A 106 -19.19 -9.69 -2.14
CA ASN A 106 -20.10 -9.47 -1.00
C ASN A 106 -20.16 -8.02 -0.50
N ILE A 107 -19.94 -7.03 -1.36
CA ILE A 107 -20.07 -5.60 -1.02
C ILE A 107 -21.16 -4.99 -1.91
N GLY A 108 -22.34 -4.76 -1.34
CA GLY A 108 -23.46 -4.09 -1.99
C GLY A 108 -23.62 -2.64 -1.52
N SER A 109 -24.38 -1.85 -2.29
CA SER A 109 -24.67 -0.46 -1.94
C SER A 109 -25.47 -0.34 -0.63
N THR A 110 -26.36 -1.29 -0.34
CA THR A 110 -27.10 -1.39 0.92
C THR A 110 -26.20 -1.60 2.14
N ASP A 111 -25.09 -2.33 1.99
CA ASP A 111 -24.15 -2.60 3.09
C ASP A 111 -23.42 -1.33 3.53
N ILE A 112 -23.06 -0.48 2.57
CA ILE A 112 -22.42 0.81 2.86
C ILE A 112 -23.43 1.79 3.46
N VAL A 113 -24.63 1.88 2.90
CA VAL A 113 -25.70 2.77 3.40
C VAL A 113 -26.14 2.39 4.82
N SER A 114 -26.15 1.09 5.14
CA SER A 114 -26.45 0.59 6.49
C SER A 114 -25.28 0.72 7.48
N GLY A 115 -24.10 1.15 7.02
CA GLY A 115 -22.93 1.34 7.87
C GLY A 115 -22.26 0.03 8.31
N ASN A 116 -22.29 -1.02 7.48
CA ASN A 116 -21.62 -2.29 7.77
C ASN A 116 -20.09 -2.11 7.76
N LEU A 117 -19.53 -1.88 8.95
CA LEU A 117 -18.12 -1.51 9.12
C LEU A 117 -17.16 -2.55 8.51
N LYS A 118 -17.45 -3.85 8.67
CA LYS A 118 -16.60 -4.92 8.13
C LYS A 118 -16.50 -4.84 6.61
N LEU A 119 -17.62 -4.61 5.93
CA LEU A 119 -17.66 -4.49 4.47
C LEU A 119 -17.06 -3.17 3.99
N ILE A 120 -17.24 -2.07 4.75
CA ILE A 120 -16.59 -0.79 4.46
C ILE A 120 -15.05 -0.91 4.57
N LEU A 121 -14.53 -1.51 5.64
CA LEU A 121 -13.08 -1.75 5.79
C LEU A 121 -12.56 -2.70 4.71
N GLY A 122 -13.35 -3.72 4.33
CA GLY A 122 -13.07 -4.59 3.20
C GLY A 122 -12.94 -3.82 1.88
N LEU A 123 -13.88 -2.90 1.60
CA LEU A 123 -13.86 -2.03 0.43
C LEU A 123 -12.62 -1.12 0.43
N LEU A 124 -12.36 -0.42 1.54
CA LEU A 124 -11.20 0.47 1.66
C LEU A 124 -9.89 -0.27 1.48
N TRP A 125 -9.77 -1.49 2.00
CA TRP A 125 -8.58 -2.32 1.75
C TRP A 125 -8.37 -2.62 0.27
N GLN A 126 -9.44 -2.92 -0.48
CA GLN A 126 -9.35 -3.12 -1.93
C GLN A 126 -8.89 -1.84 -2.65
N LEU A 127 -9.39 -0.68 -2.22
CA LEU A 127 -8.97 0.62 -2.78
C LEU A 127 -7.51 0.93 -2.47
N ILE A 128 -7.07 0.78 -1.22
CA ILE A 128 -5.66 0.95 -0.82
C ILE A 128 -4.77 0.03 -1.67
N THR A 129 -5.14 -1.25 -1.76
CA THR A 129 -4.41 -2.22 -2.55
C THR A 129 -4.29 -1.79 -4.00
N ARG A 130 -5.40 -1.38 -4.63
CA ARG A 130 -5.41 -1.00 -6.04
C ARG A 130 -4.64 0.29 -6.34
N TYR A 131 -4.88 1.35 -5.58
CA TYR A 131 -4.44 2.70 -5.93
C TYR A 131 -3.16 3.13 -5.22
N GLN A 132 -2.78 2.49 -4.11
CA GLN A 132 -1.55 2.81 -3.41
C GLN A 132 -0.45 1.77 -3.63
N LEU A 133 -0.82 0.49 -3.77
CA LEU A 133 0.13 -0.60 -3.98
C LEU A 133 0.24 -1.04 -5.45
N GLY A 134 -0.52 -0.41 -6.34
CA GLY A 134 -0.46 -0.67 -7.79
C GLY A 134 -1.04 -2.02 -8.22
N LYS A 135 -0.95 -2.26 -9.54
CA LYS A 135 -1.48 -3.42 -10.24
C LYS A 135 -0.44 -4.54 -10.36
N ALA A 136 -0.22 -5.29 -9.29
CA ALA A 136 0.67 -6.45 -9.36
C ALA A 136 -0.08 -7.77 -9.55
N SER A 137 0.48 -8.66 -10.37
CA SER A 137 0.06 -10.08 -10.42
C SER A 137 0.47 -10.84 -9.15
N THR A 138 1.48 -10.34 -8.45
CA THR A 138 1.96 -10.86 -7.17
C THR A 138 1.29 -10.11 -6.01
N PRO A 139 0.93 -10.79 -4.91
CA PRO A 139 0.36 -10.11 -3.75
C PRO A 139 1.26 -8.95 -3.26
N PRO A 140 0.72 -7.75 -3.05
CA PRO A 140 1.49 -6.55 -2.67
C PRO A 140 2.43 -6.75 -1.48
N LYS A 141 1.97 -7.48 -0.46
CA LYS A 141 2.76 -7.85 0.72
C LYS A 141 4.12 -8.44 0.34
N LYS A 142 4.15 -9.34 -0.63
CA LYS A 142 5.35 -10.07 -1.01
C LYS A 142 6.35 -9.18 -1.73
N LEU A 143 5.85 -8.33 -2.62
CA LEU A 143 6.68 -7.32 -3.29
C LEU A 143 7.27 -6.34 -2.27
N MET A 144 6.46 -5.91 -1.30
CA MET A 144 6.93 -5.01 -0.26
C MET A 144 8.02 -5.65 0.62
N LEU A 145 7.85 -6.92 1.03
CA LEU A 145 8.88 -7.64 1.78
C LEU A 145 10.17 -7.75 0.99
N SER A 146 10.10 -8.11 -0.30
CA SER A 146 11.30 -8.24 -1.15
C SER A 146 12.07 -6.93 -1.27
N TRP A 147 11.37 -5.81 -1.44
CA TRP A 147 12.02 -4.50 -1.47
C TRP A 147 12.61 -4.12 -0.11
N LEU A 148 11.92 -4.44 0.98
CA LEU A 148 12.39 -4.17 2.33
C LEU A 148 13.63 -5.00 2.69
N GLU A 149 13.70 -6.25 2.26
CA GLU A 149 14.89 -7.10 2.40
C GLU A 149 16.08 -6.50 1.65
N ALA A 150 15.87 -5.96 0.45
CA ALA A 150 16.92 -5.28 -0.33
C ALA A 150 17.33 -3.93 0.29
N ALA A 151 16.37 -3.14 0.77
CA ALA A 151 16.62 -1.83 1.38
C ALA A 151 17.25 -1.92 2.77
N LEU A 152 16.94 -2.98 3.53
CA LEU A 152 17.33 -3.17 4.92
C LEU A 152 17.99 -4.56 5.13
N PRO A 153 19.15 -4.83 4.50
CA PRO A 153 19.79 -6.15 4.54
C PRO A 153 20.23 -6.59 5.95
N GLU A 154 20.42 -5.64 6.86
CA GLU A 154 20.74 -5.85 8.27
C GLU A 154 19.57 -6.46 9.06
N PHE A 155 18.35 -6.41 8.51
CA PHE A 155 17.12 -6.83 9.18
C PHE A 155 16.48 -8.02 8.48
N LYS A 156 16.01 -8.99 9.27
CA LYS A 156 15.17 -10.07 8.78
C LYS A 156 13.68 -9.67 8.86
N ILE A 157 13.23 -8.80 7.97
CA ILE A 157 11.83 -8.37 7.90
C ILE A 157 10.99 -9.45 7.22
N THR A 158 10.09 -10.07 7.96
CA THR A 158 9.25 -11.19 7.51
C THR A 158 7.75 -10.88 7.60
N ASN A 159 7.38 -9.84 8.33
CA ASN A 159 5.99 -9.45 8.56
C ASN A 159 5.82 -7.93 8.65
N PHE A 160 4.56 -7.48 8.53
CA PHE A 160 4.17 -6.08 8.79
C PHE A 160 3.44 -5.96 10.12
N THR A 161 3.91 -6.68 11.15
CA THR A 161 3.36 -6.60 12.50
C THR A 161 4.50 -6.36 13.48
N LYS A 162 5.05 -7.42 14.07
CA LYS A 162 6.01 -7.35 15.17
C LYS A 162 7.38 -6.81 14.78
N ASP A 163 7.83 -7.05 13.55
CA ASP A 163 9.18 -6.66 13.10
C ASP A 163 9.38 -5.13 13.11
N TRP A 164 8.27 -4.38 13.15
CA TRP A 164 8.25 -2.92 13.12
C TRP A 164 8.05 -2.28 14.50
N ASN A 165 7.61 -3.05 15.50
CA ASN A 165 7.16 -2.50 16.78
C ASN A 165 8.26 -1.79 17.58
N SER A 166 9.53 -2.16 17.39
CA SER A 166 10.64 -1.51 18.10
C SER A 166 10.92 -0.09 17.61
N GLY A 167 10.41 0.30 16.44
CA GLY A 167 10.70 1.56 15.76
C GLY A 167 12.09 1.62 15.09
N ILE A 168 12.96 0.63 15.33
CA ILE A 168 14.34 0.61 14.81
C ILE A 168 14.35 0.34 13.30
N ALA A 169 13.53 -0.62 12.82
CA ALA A 169 13.40 -0.88 11.39
C ALA A 169 12.90 0.35 10.62
N LEU A 170 11.98 1.13 11.20
CA LEU A 170 11.51 2.39 10.61
C LEU A 170 12.62 3.45 10.62
N ALA A 171 13.41 3.55 11.68
CA ALA A 171 14.57 4.45 11.74
C ALA A 171 15.63 4.10 10.68
N ALA A 172 15.93 2.81 10.51
CA ALA A 172 16.82 2.33 9.46
C ALA A 172 16.26 2.62 8.06
N LEU A 173 14.96 2.45 7.84
CA LEU A 173 14.29 2.80 6.58
C LEU A 173 14.42 4.29 6.23
N LEU A 174 14.25 5.17 7.21
CA LEU A 174 14.46 6.61 7.02
C LEU A 174 15.90 6.91 6.62
N ASN A 175 16.87 6.26 7.29
CA ASN A 175 18.28 6.40 6.96
C ASN A 175 18.63 5.82 5.58
N PHE A 176 17.98 4.75 5.14
CA PHE A 176 18.08 4.26 3.77
C PHE A 176 17.58 5.32 2.78
N CYS A 177 16.38 5.86 3.00
CA CYS A 177 15.77 6.87 2.15
C CYS A 177 16.58 8.18 2.06
N LYS A 178 17.25 8.58 3.15
CA LYS A 178 18.17 9.73 3.19
C LYS A 178 19.32 9.42 4.15
N PRO A 179 20.48 8.96 3.62
CA PRO A 179 21.64 8.63 4.43
C PRO A 179 22.04 9.75 5.39
N GLY A 180 22.21 9.40 6.67
CA GLY A 180 22.62 10.32 7.74
C GLY A 180 21.47 10.90 8.57
N ILE A 181 20.21 10.82 8.11
CA ILE A 181 19.06 11.42 8.82
C ILE A 181 18.76 10.76 10.17
N PHE A 182 19.16 9.50 10.32
CA PHE A 182 18.91 8.69 11.53
C PHE A 182 20.13 7.82 11.85
N SER A 183 21.34 8.37 11.80
CA SER A 183 22.60 7.62 11.90
C SER A 183 22.80 6.79 13.18
N ASP A 184 22.09 7.12 14.26
CA ASP A 184 22.14 6.44 15.55
C ASP A 184 21.20 5.24 15.65
N TRP A 185 20.45 4.92 14.59
CA TRP A 185 19.54 3.77 14.56
C TRP A 185 20.16 2.45 15.04
N PRO A 186 21.44 2.10 14.76
CA PRO A 186 22.02 0.82 15.21
C PRO A 186 22.20 0.73 16.73
N LYS A 187 22.21 1.88 17.42
CA LYS A 187 22.44 1.99 18.87
C LYS A 187 21.16 2.15 19.67
N MET A 188 20.00 2.22 19.00
CA MET A 188 18.72 2.40 19.66
C MET A 188 18.34 1.20 20.53
N ASN A 189 17.76 1.47 21.69
CA ASN A 189 17.27 0.41 22.58
C ASN A 189 15.89 -0.08 22.10
N PRO A 190 15.72 -1.37 21.74
CA PRO A 190 14.43 -1.89 21.28
C PRO A 190 13.32 -1.85 22.35
N LYS A 191 13.68 -1.75 23.63
CA LYS A 191 12.71 -1.60 24.73
C LYS A 191 12.05 -0.21 24.77
N ASN A 192 12.62 0.79 24.09
CA ASN A 192 12.07 2.15 23.99
C ASN A 192 11.11 2.30 22.79
N SER A 193 10.35 1.26 22.48
CA SER A 193 9.55 1.12 21.25
C SER A 193 8.70 2.35 20.91
N LEU A 194 7.91 2.85 21.86
CA LEU A 194 7.04 4.01 21.66
C LEU A 194 7.81 5.28 21.30
N ASP A 195 8.92 5.54 21.99
CA ASP A 195 9.75 6.72 21.75
C ASP A 195 10.50 6.62 20.43
N ASN A 196 11.03 5.43 20.12
CA ASN A 196 11.66 5.13 18.84
C ASN A 196 10.70 5.37 17.67
N CYS A 197 9.48 4.80 17.74
CA CYS A 197 8.43 5.01 16.76
C CYS A 197 8.07 6.50 16.65
N ARG A 198 7.92 7.21 17.77
CA ARG A 198 7.58 8.63 17.78
C ARG A 198 8.64 9.47 17.07
N LYS A 199 9.91 9.27 17.39
CA LYS A 199 11.04 9.96 16.76
C LYS A 199 11.09 9.68 15.26
N ALA A 200 11.10 8.40 14.88
CA ALA A 200 11.16 7.99 13.48
C ALA A 200 9.98 8.55 12.67
N MET A 201 8.74 8.42 13.16
CA MET A 201 7.57 8.93 12.45
C MET A 201 7.55 10.47 12.35
N THR A 202 8.06 11.18 13.37
CA THR A 202 8.18 12.64 13.33
C THR A 202 9.17 13.07 12.24
N VAL A 203 10.31 12.41 12.15
CA VAL A 203 11.31 12.63 11.09
C VAL A 203 10.70 12.29 9.72
N GLY A 204 10.02 11.15 9.58
CA GLY A 204 9.37 10.75 8.32
C GLY A 204 8.35 11.78 7.82
N LYS A 205 7.56 12.35 8.73
CA LYS A 205 6.64 13.44 8.41
C LYS A 205 7.37 14.71 8.00
N ALA A 206 8.37 15.14 8.76
CA ALA A 206 9.06 16.41 8.54
C ALA A 206 9.90 16.40 7.25
N GLU A 207 10.57 15.29 6.96
CA GLU A 207 11.60 15.21 5.92
C GLU A 207 11.05 14.68 4.59
N PHE A 208 10.01 13.83 4.65
CA PHE A 208 9.46 13.16 3.48
C PHE A 208 7.95 13.38 3.30
N SER A 209 7.32 14.21 4.14
CA SER A 209 5.86 14.43 4.13
C SER A 209 5.04 13.15 4.26
N ILE A 210 5.56 12.13 4.95
CA ILE A 210 4.83 10.89 5.20
C ILE A 210 3.64 11.18 6.12
N PRO A 211 2.40 10.83 5.73
CA PRO A 211 1.22 11.11 6.53
C PRO A 211 1.13 10.16 7.73
N MET A 212 0.69 10.71 8.86
CA MET A 212 0.51 9.98 10.12
C MET A 212 -0.78 9.15 10.10
N LEU A 213 -0.81 8.08 9.30
CA LEU A 213 -2.00 7.23 9.17
C LEU A 213 -2.23 6.36 10.42
N ILE A 214 -1.14 5.86 10.98
CA ILE A 214 -1.10 5.24 12.31
C ILE A 214 -0.45 6.21 13.30
N THR A 215 -0.63 5.96 14.60
CA THR A 215 0.14 6.69 15.63
C THR A 215 1.36 5.90 16.09
N PRO A 216 2.33 6.56 16.76
CA PRO A 216 3.47 5.86 17.35
C PRO A 216 3.06 4.75 18.32
N ALA A 217 1.98 4.96 19.08
CA ALA A 217 1.43 3.96 19.98
C ALA A 217 0.94 2.72 19.21
N ASP A 218 0.21 2.92 18.11
CA ASP A 218 -0.29 1.84 17.26
C ASP A 218 0.88 1.06 16.63
N LEU A 219 1.88 1.76 16.06
CA LEU A 219 3.04 1.12 15.45
C LEU A 219 3.87 0.32 16.46
N SER A 220 4.01 0.82 17.69
CA SER A 220 4.74 0.13 18.77
C SER A 220 3.97 -1.02 19.42
N ASN A 221 2.71 -1.23 19.05
CA ASN A 221 1.83 -2.20 19.70
C ASN A 221 1.99 -3.62 19.13
N SER A 222 2.05 -4.63 20.00
CA SER A 222 2.15 -6.03 19.60
C SER A 222 0.95 -6.58 18.83
N ASN A 223 -0.20 -5.89 18.91
CA ASN A 223 -1.45 -6.22 18.22
C ASN A 223 -1.65 -5.40 16.94
N LEU A 224 -0.62 -4.71 16.44
CA LEU A 224 -0.65 -4.01 15.16
C LEU A 224 -1.16 -4.95 14.06
N ASP A 225 -2.21 -4.54 13.35
CA ASP A 225 -2.71 -5.30 12.23
C ASP A 225 -1.87 -5.08 10.97
N GLU A 226 -1.73 -6.15 10.18
CA GLU A 226 -0.85 -6.16 9.02
C GLU A 226 -1.26 -5.13 7.95
N LYS A 227 -2.57 -4.94 7.75
CA LYS A 227 -3.08 -4.03 6.71
C LYS A 227 -2.78 -2.57 7.06
N SER A 228 -2.88 -2.18 8.33
CA SER A 228 -2.51 -0.83 8.77
C SER A 228 -1.04 -0.54 8.54
N ALA A 229 -0.16 -1.46 8.91
CA ALA A 229 1.27 -1.30 8.71
C ALA A 229 1.63 -1.24 7.22
N ILE A 230 1.07 -2.12 6.38
CA ILE A 230 1.24 -2.07 4.92
C ILE A 230 0.78 -0.71 4.37
N THR A 231 -0.38 -0.22 4.81
CA THR A 231 -0.95 1.06 4.35
C THR A 231 -0.03 2.23 4.70
N TYR A 232 0.56 2.23 5.90
CA TYR A 232 1.49 3.28 6.30
C TYR A 232 2.84 3.16 5.59
N LEU A 233 3.47 1.98 5.62
CA LEU A 233 4.82 1.75 5.11
C LEU A 233 4.92 1.87 3.59
N SER A 234 3.84 1.60 2.86
CA SER A 234 3.84 1.79 1.40
C SER A 234 4.00 3.24 0.97
N TYR A 235 3.80 4.25 1.84
CA TYR A 235 4.14 5.64 1.51
C TYR A 235 5.65 5.85 1.29
N PHE A 236 6.51 4.98 1.82
CA PHE A 236 7.94 5.03 1.57
C PHE A 236 8.31 4.54 0.17
N MET A 237 7.46 3.69 -0.42
CA MET A 237 7.79 2.89 -1.61
C MET A 237 7.00 3.31 -2.84
N LYS A 238 5.78 3.81 -2.67
CA LYS A 238 4.91 4.21 -3.76
C LYS A 238 5.58 5.28 -4.63
N GLU A 239 5.04 5.47 -5.84
CA GLU A 239 5.47 6.52 -6.75
C GLU A 239 5.58 7.89 -6.05
N ASN A 240 6.69 8.58 -6.27
CA ASN A 240 7.08 9.84 -5.62
C ASN A 240 7.35 9.75 -4.10
N GLY A 241 7.31 8.55 -3.52
CA GLY A 241 7.75 8.29 -2.15
C GLY A 241 9.28 8.38 -2.01
N PRO A 242 9.81 8.46 -0.78
CA PRO A 242 11.24 8.68 -0.55
C PRO A 242 12.14 7.55 -1.06
N GLY A 243 11.74 6.28 -0.93
CA GLY A 243 12.47 5.15 -1.49
C GLY A 243 12.46 5.15 -3.03
N TYR A 244 11.30 5.49 -3.62
CA TYR A 244 11.17 5.68 -5.07
C TYR A 244 12.10 6.79 -5.58
N ASN A 245 12.08 7.95 -4.92
CA ASN A 245 12.89 9.11 -5.31
C ASN A 245 14.38 8.82 -5.17
N LEU A 246 14.80 8.11 -4.12
CA LEU A 246 16.19 7.68 -3.96
C LEU A 246 16.66 6.86 -5.16
N ILE A 247 15.87 5.87 -5.60
CA ILE A 247 16.20 5.03 -6.75
C ILE A 247 16.22 5.86 -8.04
N MET A 248 15.21 6.72 -8.26
CA MET A 248 15.18 7.62 -9.41
C MET A 248 16.41 8.54 -9.49
N ASP A 249 16.82 9.12 -8.36
CA ASP A 249 17.98 10.01 -8.31
C ASP A 249 19.29 9.27 -8.52
N TRP A 250 19.40 8.04 -8.04
CA TRP A 250 20.53 7.16 -8.35
C TRP A 250 20.58 6.83 -9.84
N LEU A 251 19.46 6.41 -10.44
CA LEU A 251 19.37 6.07 -11.85
C LEU A 251 19.72 7.24 -12.78
N ARG A 252 19.24 8.45 -12.47
CA ARG A 252 19.58 9.66 -13.24
C ARG A 252 21.07 10.01 -13.18
N LYS A 253 21.78 9.62 -12.12
CA LYS A 253 23.23 9.80 -12.01
C LYS A 253 24.00 8.77 -12.85
N ILE A 254 23.54 7.52 -12.86
CA ILE A 254 24.17 6.44 -13.63
C ILE A 254 23.86 6.57 -15.13
N LEU A 255 22.66 7.02 -15.49
CA LEU A 255 22.19 7.16 -16.87
C LEU A 255 21.82 8.63 -17.19
N PRO A 256 22.77 9.58 -17.18
CA PRO A 256 22.49 11.01 -17.27
C PRO A 256 21.93 11.45 -18.64
N SER A 257 22.17 10.68 -19.69
CA SER A 257 21.68 10.95 -21.04
C SER A 257 20.28 10.39 -21.32
N LYS A 258 19.69 9.65 -20.37
CA LYS A 258 18.40 8.97 -20.53
C LYS A 258 17.30 9.74 -19.82
N ASN A 259 16.16 9.88 -20.50
CA ASN A 259 14.97 10.51 -19.91
C ASN A 259 14.17 9.46 -19.12
N ILE A 260 14.57 9.21 -17.88
CA ILE A 260 13.86 8.32 -16.95
C ILE A 260 12.87 9.17 -16.15
N THR A 261 11.59 9.02 -16.48
CA THR A 261 10.48 9.75 -15.86
C THR A 261 9.82 8.94 -14.77
N ASN A 262 9.78 7.61 -14.92
CA ASN A 262 9.15 6.73 -13.95
C ASN A 262 9.80 5.34 -13.86
N LEU A 263 9.51 4.62 -12.77
CA LEU A 263 9.98 3.26 -12.52
C LEU A 263 8.99 2.18 -12.99
N THR A 264 7.88 2.54 -13.64
CA THR A 264 6.79 1.60 -13.93
C THR A 264 6.81 1.16 -15.40
N TYR A 265 6.86 2.11 -16.33
CA TYR A 265 6.65 1.86 -17.76
C TYR A 265 7.90 2.10 -18.62
N ASP A 266 8.78 3.04 -18.23
CA ASP A 266 9.97 3.38 -19.03
C ASP A 266 10.88 2.17 -19.26
N TRP A 267 10.81 1.18 -18.36
CA TRP A 267 11.61 -0.03 -18.33
C TRP A 267 11.01 -1.19 -19.12
N ASN A 268 9.73 -1.13 -19.54
CA ASN A 268 9.05 -2.30 -20.11
C ASN A 268 9.77 -2.86 -21.34
N SER A 269 10.43 -2.01 -22.13
CA SER A 269 11.23 -2.46 -23.28
C SER A 269 12.43 -3.33 -22.94
N GLY A 270 12.89 -3.34 -21.69
CA GLY A 270 14.13 -3.99 -21.23
C GLY A 270 15.41 -3.24 -21.64
N ILE A 271 15.33 -2.31 -22.60
CA ILE A 271 16.50 -1.62 -23.17
C ILE A 271 17.18 -0.73 -22.12
N LEU A 272 16.42 0.05 -21.35
CA LEU A 272 17.00 0.91 -20.29
C LEU A 272 17.69 0.07 -19.21
N PHE A 273 17.15 -1.10 -18.88
CA PHE A 273 17.75 -1.98 -17.88
C PHE A 273 19.04 -2.63 -18.40
N CYS A 274 19.04 -3.06 -19.67
CA CYS A 274 20.28 -3.46 -20.35
C CYS A 274 21.32 -2.33 -20.32
N GLN A 275 20.94 -1.10 -20.70
CA GLN A 275 21.86 0.04 -20.64
C GLN A 275 22.41 0.27 -19.23
N LEU A 276 21.58 0.15 -18.18
CA LEU A 276 22.02 0.22 -16.80
C LEU A 276 23.10 -0.84 -16.50
N LEU A 277 22.85 -2.11 -16.87
CA LEU A 277 23.82 -3.19 -16.67
C LEU A 277 25.14 -2.94 -17.41
N HIS A 278 25.07 -2.39 -18.63
CA HIS A 278 26.27 -2.01 -19.40
C HIS A 278 27.09 -0.93 -18.68
N GLU A 279 26.45 0.14 -18.18
CA GLU A 279 27.12 1.19 -17.39
C GLU A 279 27.71 0.64 -16.07
N LEU A 280 27.12 -0.42 -15.51
CA LEU A 280 27.64 -1.13 -14.35
C LEU A 280 28.78 -2.12 -14.70
N GLY A 281 29.23 -2.17 -15.96
CA GLY A 281 30.36 -2.99 -16.42
C GLY A 281 30.00 -4.42 -16.83
N VAL A 282 28.71 -4.75 -16.94
CA VAL A 282 28.26 -6.07 -17.41
C VAL A 282 28.37 -6.16 -18.93
N ASN A 283 28.92 -7.26 -19.43
CA ASN A 283 28.96 -7.52 -20.86
C ASN A 283 27.63 -8.11 -21.33
N ILE A 284 26.79 -7.28 -21.92
CA ILE A 284 25.49 -7.64 -22.50
C ILE A 284 25.45 -7.51 -24.03
N GLY A 285 26.62 -7.43 -24.68
CA GLY A 285 26.73 -7.23 -26.13
C GLY A 285 26.39 -5.80 -26.58
N ASP A 286 26.03 -5.64 -27.85
CA ASP A 286 25.69 -4.34 -28.43
C ASP A 286 24.25 -3.91 -28.05
N VAL A 287 24.16 -3.10 -27.00
CA VAL A 287 22.91 -2.56 -26.48
C VAL A 287 22.21 -1.64 -27.49
N SER A 288 22.95 -1.04 -28.42
CA SER A 288 22.39 -0.14 -29.43
C SER A 288 21.59 -0.89 -30.50
N ALA A 289 21.82 -2.20 -30.64
CA ALA A 289 21.12 -3.08 -31.57
C ALA A 289 19.80 -3.65 -31.00
N LEU A 290 19.47 -3.38 -29.73
CA LEU A 290 18.23 -3.89 -29.13
C LEU A 290 16.99 -3.26 -29.76
N ASN A 291 15.97 -4.08 -30.00
CA ASN A 291 14.76 -3.67 -30.70
C ASN A 291 13.69 -3.18 -29.71
N SER A 292 13.11 -2.01 -29.99
CA SER A 292 12.09 -1.36 -29.15
C SER A 292 10.66 -1.79 -29.47
N ASP A 293 10.41 -2.62 -30.48
CA ASP A 293 9.08 -3.17 -30.77
C ASP A 293 8.64 -4.13 -29.64
N PRO A 294 7.41 -3.99 -29.11
CA PRO A 294 6.88 -4.79 -28.01
C PRO A 294 7.07 -6.31 -28.14
N LYS A 295 7.09 -6.86 -29.36
CA LYS A 295 7.31 -8.30 -29.56
C LYS A 295 8.71 -8.78 -29.14
N PHE A 296 9.67 -7.87 -28.96
CA PHE A 296 11.03 -8.17 -28.53
C PHE A 296 11.31 -7.84 -27.06
N TRP A 297 10.38 -7.19 -26.35
CA TRP A 297 10.60 -6.73 -24.97
C TRP A 297 10.91 -7.89 -24.01
N GLU A 298 10.23 -9.04 -24.16
CA GLU A 298 10.51 -10.24 -23.36
C GLU A 298 11.94 -10.77 -23.60
N ASN A 299 12.44 -10.70 -24.83
CA ASN A 299 13.80 -11.13 -25.16
C ASN A 299 14.83 -10.17 -24.56
N ASN A 300 14.60 -8.85 -24.66
CA ASN A 300 15.46 -7.85 -24.03
C ASN A 300 15.55 -8.06 -22.51
N TRP A 301 14.43 -8.35 -21.84
CA TRP A 301 14.41 -8.67 -20.42
C TRP A 301 15.09 -10.01 -20.09
N SER A 302 15.05 -10.98 -20.99
CA SER A 302 15.77 -12.25 -20.82
C SER A 302 17.28 -12.01 -20.80
N LEU A 303 17.78 -11.18 -21.71
CA LEU A 303 19.19 -10.74 -21.73
C LEU A 303 19.55 -9.95 -20.46
N ALA A 304 18.68 -9.03 -20.01
CA ALA A 304 18.88 -8.31 -18.76
C ALA A 304 19.02 -9.26 -17.55
N PHE A 305 18.18 -10.30 -17.47
CA PHE A 305 18.24 -11.29 -16.38
C PHE A 305 19.54 -12.10 -16.39
N GLU A 306 20.05 -12.45 -17.57
CA GLU A 306 21.37 -13.06 -17.71
C GLU A 306 22.48 -12.12 -17.26
N GLY A 307 22.39 -10.83 -17.60
CA GLY A 307 23.31 -9.80 -17.13
C GLY A 307 23.30 -9.63 -15.60
N CYS A 308 22.13 -9.64 -14.95
CA CYS A 308 22.04 -9.62 -13.48
C CYS A 308 22.81 -10.79 -12.84
N ARG A 309 22.69 -12.00 -13.41
CA ARG A 309 23.39 -13.18 -12.91
C ARG A 309 24.91 -13.06 -13.00
N GLN A 310 25.44 -12.32 -13.98
CA GLN A 310 26.87 -12.02 -14.05
C GLN A 310 27.35 -11.16 -12.86
N LEU A 311 26.47 -10.34 -12.27
CA LEU A 311 26.74 -9.58 -11.05
C LEU A 311 26.49 -10.39 -9.76
N GLY A 312 26.16 -11.68 -9.88
CA GLY A 312 25.77 -12.51 -8.73
C GLY A 312 24.38 -12.17 -8.18
N ILE A 313 23.57 -11.41 -8.93
CA ILE A 313 22.20 -11.06 -8.57
C ILE A 313 21.27 -12.03 -9.27
N ASP A 314 20.62 -12.90 -8.50
CA ASP A 314 19.59 -13.77 -9.03
C ASP A 314 18.27 -13.00 -9.16
N PRO A 315 17.70 -12.89 -10.38
CA PRO A 315 16.39 -12.30 -10.56
C PRO A 315 15.33 -13.04 -9.73
N PRO A 316 14.28 -12.36 -9.24
CA PRO A 316 13.28 -12.98 -8.37
C PRO A 316 12.65 -14.22 -9.00
N ASN A 317 12.79 -15.40 -8.37
CA ASN A 317 12.36 -16.71 -8.89
C ASN A 317 10.90 -16.82 -9.36
N GLN A 318 10.05 -15.87 -8.97
CA GLN A 318 8.62 -15.86 -9.29
C GLN A 318 8.26 -14.90 -10.41
N LEU A 319 9.16 -13.98 -10.78
CA LEU A 319 8.97 -13.08 -11.89
C LEU A 319 9.76 -13.57 -13.11
N LYS A 320 9.16 -13.43 -14.28
CA LYS A 320 9.72 -13.84 -15.56
C LYS A 320 9.92 -12.61 -16.44
N PRO A 321 10.78 -12.64 -17.46
CA PRO A 321 10.95 -11.52 -18.40
C PRO A 321 9.64 -10.93 -18.93
N LYS A 322 8.67 -11.77 -19.33
CA LYS A 322 7.33 -11.32 -19.77
C LYS A 322 6.57 -10.45 -18.78
N HIS A 323 6.81 -10.62 -17.49
CA HIS A 323 6.12 -9.89 -16.44
C HIS A 323 6.59 -8.43 -16.41
N PHE A 324 7.89 -8.20 -16.61
CA PHE A 324 8.46 -6.84 -16.71
C PHE A 324 8.19 -6.18 -18.06
N ALA A 325 7.94 -6.99 -19.10
CA ALA A 325 7.55 -6.51 -20.43
C ALA A 325 6.06 -6.13 -20.56
N ASP A 326 5.21 -6.44 -19.59
CA ASP A 326 3.78 -6.13 -19.68
C ASP A 326 3.48 -4.71 -19.14
N PRO A 327 3.08 -3.75 -20.00
CA PRO A 327 2.79 -2.38 -19.56
C PRO A 327 1.53 -2.27 -18.68
N ASN A 328 0.73 -3.34 -18.56
CA ASN A 328 -0.45 -3.35 -17.70
C ASN A 328 -0.14 -3.78 -16.27
N ILE A 329 1.08 -4.26 -16.00
CA ILE A 329 1.49 -4.68 -14.66
C ILE A 329 2.34 -3.59 -14.04
N GLU A 330 1.80 -3.00 -12.98
CA GLU A 330 2.52 -2.03 -12.16
C GLU A 330 3.11 -2.80 -10.98
N TYR A 331 4.42 -3.01 -11.02
CA TYR A 331 5.15 -3.34 -9.81
C TYR A 331 5.17 -2.10 -8.91
N ILE A 332 5.42 -2.24 -7.60
CA ILE A 332 5.51 -1.13 -6.63
C ILE A 332 6.76 -0.26 -6.90
N SER A 333 7.09 -0.06 -8.17
CA SER A 333 8.15 0.78 -8.67
C SER A 333 9.54 0.22 -8.33
N ILE A 334 9.74 -0.96 -8.92
CA ILE A 334 10.97 -1.75 -9.09
C ILE A 334 11.46 -2.42 -7.80
N MET A 335 11.17 -3.71 -7.68
CA MET A 335 12.06 -4.63 -6.96
C MET A 335 13.43 -4.61 -7.61
#